data_AF-X0YW48-F1
#
_entry.id   AF-X0YW48-F1
#
_cell.length_a   1.000
_cell.length_b   1.000
_cell.length_c   1.000
_cell.angle_alpha   90.00
_cell.angle_beta   90.00
_cell.angle_gamma   90.00
#
_symmetry.space_group_name_H-M   'P 1'
#
loop_
_entity.id
_entity.type
_entity.pdbx_description
1 polymer ?
#
loop_
_entity_poly.entity_id
_entity_poly.type
_entity_poly.pdbx_seq_one_letter_code
_entity_poly.pdbx_strand_id
1 'polypeptide(L)'
;MVGVKLLDQVGIKKVINYSRKAGIKSELRPDLSLALGTSEISPLEIASAYATIANLGVRVDPLSIIRIEDYSGKIIKDNISQKKKVFKEETCYVLINMMEEIIKRGTGWNAKIG
;
A
#
# COMPACT_ATOMS: atom_id res chain seq x y z
N MET A 1 -15.12 19.11 3.16
CA MET A 1 -14.23 17.93 3.04
C MET A 1 -14.92 16.83 2.24
N VAL A 2 -14.38 16.49 1.07
CA VAL A 2 -14.94 15.42 0.21
C VAL A 2 -14.55 14.03 0.73
N GLY A 3 -13.31 13.84 1.18
CA GLY A 3 -12.82 12.53 1.67
C GLY A 3 -13.57 12.01 2.90
N VAL A 4 -13.85 12.86 3.88
CA VAL A 4 -14.62 12.48 5.09
C VAL A 4 -16.05 12.05 4.73
N LYS A 5 -16.73 12.79 3.84
CA LYS A 5 -18.07 12.44 3.37
C LYS A 5 -18.08 11.11 2.61
N LEU A 6 -17.06 10.85 1.81
CA LEU A 6 -16.93 9.59 1.08
C LEU A 6 -16.66 8.41 2.03
N LEU A 7 -15.82 8.59 3.05
CA LEU A 7 -15.59 7.57 4.07
C LEU A 7 -16.88 7.21 4.81
N ASP A 8 -17.69 8.20 5.17
CA ASP A 8 -18.98 8.01 5.82
C ASP A 8 -19.94 7.20 4.94
N GLN A 9 -20.03 7.53 3.65
CA GLN A 9 -20.87 6.81 2.68
C GLN A 9 -20.39 5.37 2.39
N VAL A 10 -19.07 5.15 2.29
CA VAL A 10 -18.49 3.84 1.97
C VAL A 10 -18.40 2.93 3.20
N GLY A 11 -18.24 3.53 4.38
CA GLY A 11 -18.12 2.86 5.67
C GLY A 11 -16.68 2.63 6.12
N ILE A 12 -16.40 3.01 7.38
CA ILE A 12 -15.07 2.93 8.02
C ILE A 12 -14.51 1.50 8.01
N LYS A 13 -15.32 0.50 8.39
CA LYS A 13 -14.90 -0.91 8.43
C LYS A 13 -14.43 -1.42 7.06
N LYS A 14 -15.06 -0.96 5.98
CA LYS A 14 -14.71 -1.36 4.62
C LYS A 14 -13.35 -0.79 4.23
N VAL A 15 -13.09 0.48 4.55
CA VAL A 15 -11.80 1.12 4.30
C VAL A 15 -10.70 0.43 5.10
N ILE A 16 -10.91 0.16 6.39
CA ILE A 16 -9.95 -0.59 7.22
C ILE A 16 -9.64 -1.96 6.59
N ASN A 17 -10.65 -2.70 6.15
CA ASN A 17 -10.45 -4.00 5.51
C ASN A 17 -9.61 -3.88 4.22
N TYR A 18 -9.82 -2.84 3.41
CA TYR A 18 -8.99 -2.60 2.22
C TYR A 18 -7.55 -2.24 2.60
N SER A 19 -7.33 -1.44 3.64
CA SER A 19 -6.00 -1.16 4.19
C SER A 19 -5.29 -2.44 4.66
N ARG A 20 -6.01 -3.36 5.33
CA ARG A 20 -5.47 -4.67 5.72
C ARG A 20 -5.10 -5.52 4.50
N LYS A 21 -5.93 -5.51 3.45
CA LYS A 21 -5.64 -6.19 2.19
C LYS A 21 -4.37 -5.65 1.53
N ALA A 22 -4.15 -4.33 1.57
CA ALA A 22 -2.95 -3.69 1.06
C ALA A 22 -1.67 -3.98 1.90
N GLY A 23 -1.80 -4.59 3.08
CA GLY A 23 -0.66 -5.01 3.90
C GLY A 23 -0.40 -4.15 5.14
N ILE A 24 -1.24 -3.17 5.43
CA ILE A 24 -1.13 -2.36 6.66
C ILE A 24 -1.50 -3.24 7.86
N LYS A 25 -0.59 -3.34 8.84
CA LYS A 25 -0.72 -4.10 10.09
C LYS A 25 -0.89 -3.21 11.31
N SER A 26 -0.33 -2.00 11.28
CA SER A 26 -0.51 -0.94 12.28
C SER A 26 -1.99 -0.68 12.62
N GLU A 27 -2.28 -0.28 13.84
CA GLU A 27 -3.65 -0.03 14.29
C GLU A 27 -4.25 1.18 13.55
N LEU A 28 -5.50 1.03 13.09
CA LEU A 28 -6.21 2.09 12.37
C LEU A 28 -7.39 2.55 13.23
N ARG A 29 -7.43 3.85 13.53
CA ARG A 29 -8.51 4.44 14.33
C ARG A 29 -9.84 4.32 13.59
N PRO A 30 -10.87 3.68 14.17
CA PRO A 30 -12.13 3.42 13.49
C PRO A 30 -13.11 4.60 13.59
N ASP A 31 -12.65 5.80 13.24
CA ASP A 31 -13.44 7.02 13.22
C ASP A 31 -13.27 7.79 11.90
N LEU A 32 -14.03 8.88 11.71
CA LEU A 32 -14.03 9.63 10.44
C LEU A 32 -12.72 10.38 10.17
N SER A 33 -11.90 10.64 11.19
CA SER A 33 -10.58 11.25 11.01
C SER A 33 -9.62 10.32 10.27
N LEU A 34 -9.92 9.03 10.18
CA LEU A 34 -9.17 8.06 9.36
C LEU A 34 -9.06 8.53 7.90
N ALA A 35 -10.06 9.22 7.36
CA ALA A 35 -10.02 9.78 6.00
C ALA A 35 -8.91 10.81 5.80
N LEU A 36 -8.35 11.36 6.88
CA LEU A 36 -7.28 12.36 6.88
C LEU A 36 -5.92 11.79 7.30
N GLY A 37 -5.82 10.47 7.51
CA GLY A 37 -4.54 9.83 7.84
C GLY A 37 -4.07 10.01 9.28
N THR A 38 -4.99 10.14 10.26
CA THR A 38 -4.67 10.30 11.68
C THR A 38 -4.09 9.06 12.37
N SER A 39 -3.98 7.94 11.66
CA SER A 39 -3.38 6.70 12.17
C SER A 39 -1.91 6.63 11.76
N GLU A 40 -1.05 6.36 12.74
CA GLU A 40 0.38 6.19 12.52
C GLU A 40 0.67 4.81 11.92
N ILE A 41 1.47 4.78 10.85
CA ILE A 41 1.90 3.55 10.19
C ILE A 41 3.40 3.67 9.85
N SER A 42 4.10 2.55 9.75
CA SER A 42 5.53 2.57 9.43
C SER A 42 5.79 2.96 7.96
N PRO A 43 6.95 3.59 7.65
CA PRO A 43 7.35 3.87 6.27
C PRO A 43 7.37 2.63 5.36
N LEU A 44 7.73 1.47 5.92
CA LEU A 44 7.74 0.21 5.17
C LEU A 44 6.31 -0.25 4.81
N GLU A 45 5.35 -0.08 5.70
CA GLU A 45 3.96 -0.43 5.44
C GLU A 45 3.32 0.48 4.40
N ILE A 46 3.54 1.80 4.47
CA ILE A 46 3.00 2.71 3.45
C ILE A 46 3.65 2.45 2.09
N ALA A 47 4.97 2.24 2.03
CA ALA A 47 5.65 1.88 0.80
C ALA A 47 5.10 0.56 0.20
N SER A 48 4.91 -0.47 1.02
CA SER A 48 4.34 -1.75 0.59
C SER A 48 2.89 -1.64 0.10
N ALA A 49 2.08 -0.80 0.76
CA ALA A 49 0.70 -0.55 0.34
C ALA A 49 0.64 0.15 -1.03
N TYR A 50 1.49 1.16 -1.26
CA TYR A 50 1.61 1.81 -2.57
C TYR A 50 2.17 0.86 -3.63
N ALA A 51 3.14 0.01 -3.28
CA ALA A 51 3.67 -1.02 -4.19
C ALA A 51 2.59 -2.02 -4.62
N THR A 52 1.61 -2.34 -3.75
CA THR A 52 0.46 -3.17 -4.12
C THR A 52 -0.38 -2.53 -5.22
N ILE A 53 -0.58 -1.21 -5.16
CA ILE A 53 -1.31 -0.46 -6.20
C ILE A 53 -0.49 -0.42 -7.48
N ALA A 54 0.81 -0.10 -7.39
CA ALA A 54 1.72 -0.06 -8.53
C ALA A 54 1.84 -1.42 -9.24
N ASN A 55 1.77 -2.53 -8.49
CA ASN A 55 1.73 -3.89 -9.00
C ASN A 55 0.31 -4.34 -9.38
N LEU A 56 -0.55 -3.41 -9.80
CA LEU A 56 -1.90 -3.67 -10.33
C LEU A 56 -2.78 -4.55 -9.43
N GLY A 57 -2.64 -4.36 -8.12
CA GLY A 57 -3.43 -5.05 -7.10
C GLY A 57 -2.83 -6.36 -6.60
N VAL A 58 -1.60 -6.69 -6.98
CA VAL A 58 -0.84 -7.82 -6.42
C VAL A 58 0.03 -7.33 -5.27
N ARG A 59 -0.33 -7.73 -4.04
CA ARG A 59 0.49 -7.49 -2.86
C ARG A 59 1.65 -8.46 -2.85
N VAL A 60 2.84 -7.92 -2.58
CA VAL A 60 4.09 -8.67 -2.40
C VAL A 60 4.61 -8.34 -1.01
N ASP A 61 4.72 -9.34 -0.15
CA ASP A 61 5.16 -9.11 1.22
C ASP A 61 6.66 -8.71 1.22
N PRO A 62 7.04 -7.58 1.87
CA PRO A 62 8.43 -7.11 1.86
C PRO A 62 9.40 -8.13 2.46
N LEU A 63 10.54 -8.32 1.80
CA LEU A 63 11.64 -9.16 2.28
C LEU A 63 12.90 -8.34 2.44
N SER A 64 13.55 -8.45 3.60
CA SER A 64 14.84 -7.81 3.87
C SER A 64 16.04 -8.72 3.55
N ILE A 65 15.85 -10.04 3.59
CA ILE A 65 16.89 -11.05 3.37
C ILE A 65 16.35 -12.07 2.37
N ILE A 66 17.03 -12.24 1.24
CA ILE A 66 16.62 -13.20 0.20
C ILE A 66 17.17 -14.59 0.45
N ARG A 67 18.42 -14.72 0.92
CA ARG A 67 19.11 -15.99 1.08
C ARG A 67 20.18 -15.89 2.15
N ILE A 68 20.38 -16.97 2.89
CA ILE A 68 21.42 -17.11 3.91
C ILE A 68 22.20 -18.38 3.58
N GLU A 69 23.52 -18.26 3.48
CA GLU A 69 24.45 -19.35 3.22
C GLU A 69 25.52 -19.41 4.32
N ASP A 70 26.06 -20.60 4.55
CA ASP A 70 27.25 -20.77 5.37
C ASP A 70 28.54 -20.63 4.55
N TYR A 71 29.69 -20.72 5.23
CA TYR A 71 31.02 -20.60 4.63
C TYR A 71 31.32 -21.69 3.59
N SER A 72 30.58 -22.81 3.60
CA SER A 72 30.71 -23.90 2.64
C SER A 72 29.81 -23.74 1.42
N GLY A 73 29.02 -22.67 1.35
CA GLY A 73 28.04 -22.42 0.29
C GLY A 73 26.74 -23.20 0.47
N LYS A 74 26.50 -23.82 1.64
CA LYS A 74 25.25 -24.50 1.92
C LYS A 74 24.19 -23.48 2.28
N ILE A 75 23.05 -23.57 1.60
CA ILE A 75 21.88 -22.71 1.85
C ILE A 75 21.26 -23.09 3.20
N ILE A 76 21.29 -22.14 4.13
CA ILE A 76 20.61 -22.24 5.43
C ILE A 76 19.15 -21.80 5.29
N LYS A 77 18.90 -20.75 4.50
CA LYS A 77 17.57 -20.20 4.30
C LYS A 77 17.44 -19.58 2.91
N ASP A 78 16.32 -19.84 2.25
CA ASP A 78 15.94 -19.23 0.98
C ASP A 78 14.53 -18.66 1.12
N ASN A 79 14.40 -17.34 1.09
CA ASN A 79 13.14 -16.63 1.34
C ASN A 79 12.49 -16.25 0.02
N ILE A 80 11.34 -16.83 -0.26
CA ILE A 80 10.52 -16.49 -1.42
C ILE A 80 9.40 -15.56 -0.96
N SER A 81 9.27 -14.40 -1.62
CA SER A 81 8.22 -13.45 -1.26
C SER A 81 6.85 -13.99 -1.66
N GLN A 82 5.89 -13.89 -0.74
CA GLN A 82 4.53 -14.31 -0.99
C GLN A 82 3.80 -13.24 -1.80
N LYS A 83 3.17 -13.67 -2.90
CA LYS A 83 2.36 -12.82 -3.77
C LYS A 83 0.89 -13.14 -3.58
N LYS A 84 0.05 -12.11 -3.48
CA LYS A 84 -1.40 -12.25 -3.34
C LYS A 84 -2.14 -11.21 -4.15
N LYS A 85 -3.03 -11.63 -5.06
CA LYS A 85 -3.95 -10.71 -5.75
C LYS A 85 -5.02 -10.26 -4.76
N VAL A 86 -5.03 -8.97 -4.42
CA VAL A 86 -5.91 -8.38 -3.41
C VAL A 86 -6.88 -7.35 -3.97
N PHE A 87 -6.54 -6.73 -5.12
CA PHE A 87 -7.40 -5.79 -5.84
C PHE A 87 -7.57 -6.20 -7.31
N LYS A 88 -8.60 -5.64 -7.94
CA LYS A 88 -8.81 -5.74 -9.38
C LYS A 88 -7.86 -4.81 -10.10
N GLU A 89 -7.29 -5.30 -11.19
CA GLU A 89 -6.31 -4.58 -11.99
C GLU A 89 -6.89 -3.30 -12.58
N GLU A 90 -8.12 -3.35 -13.09
CA GLU A 90 -8.81 -2.20 -13.70
C GLU A 90 -9.06 -1.09 -12.68
N THR A 91 -9.35 -1.46 -11.43
CA THR A 91 -9.51 -0.48 -10.33
C THR A 91 -8.19 0.19 -9.98
N CYS A 92 -7.09 -0.59 -9.96
CA CYS A 92 -5.75 -0.04 -9.72
C CYS A 92 -5.32 0.89 -10.86
N TYR A 93 -5.61 0.56 -12.12
CA TYR A 93 -5.33 1.45 -13.26
C TYR A 93 -6.01 2.81 -13.13
N VAL A 94 -7.31 2.83 -12.80
CA VAL A 94 -8.04 4.10 -12.60
C VAL A 94 -7.42 4.90 -11.44
N LEU A 95 -7.05 4.22 -10.35
CA LEU A 95 -6.38 4.86 -9.21
C LEU A 95 -5.01 5.44 -9.57
N ILE A 96 -4.19 4.71 -10.31
CA ILE A 96 -2.89 5.17 -10.79
C ILE A 96 -3.06 6.41 -11.67
N ASN A 97 -3.99 6.39 -12.62
CA ASN A 97 -4.27 7.56 -13.46
C ASN A 97 -4.66 8.80 -12.64
N MET A 98 -5.48 8.62 -11.59
CA MET A 98 -5.81 9.72 -10.68
C MET A 98 -4.58 10.23 -9.91
N MET A 99 -3.70 9.32 -9.47
CA MET A 99 -2.48 9.67 -8.75
C MET A 99 -1.43 10.33 -9.63
N GLU A 100 -1.32 9.96 -10.91
CA GLU A 100 -0.45 10.64 -11.87
C GLU A 100 -0.81 12.12 -12.01
N GLU A 101 -2.10 12.46 -11.94
CA GLU A 101 -2.53 13.86 -12.02
C GLU A 101 -2.10 14.69 -10.81
N ILE A 102 -1.92 14.06 -9.65
CA ILE A 102 -1.36 14.71 -8.46
C ILE A 102 0.10 15.12 -8.71
N ILE A 103 0.85 14.33 -9.47
CA ILE A 103 2.24 14.64 -9.86
C ILE A 103 2.27 15.64 -11.03
N LYS A 104 1.37 15.52 -12.01
CA LYS A 104 1.36 16.39 -13.21
C LYS A 104 0.80 17.78 -12.96
N ARG A 105 -0.10 17.97 -11.99
CA ARG A 105 -0.74 19.29 -11.77
C ARG A 105 -1.31 19.48 -10.36
N GLY A 106 -0.97 18.61 -9.41
CA GLY A 106 -1.48 18.64 -8.05
C GLY A 106 -0.42 18.94 -7.00
N THR A 107 -0.69 18.52 -5.78
CA THR A 107 0.17 18.76 -4.60
C THR A 107 1.49 17.99 -4.64
N GLY A 108 1.63 17.02 -5.54
CA GLY A 108 2.86 16.24 -5.75
C GLY A 108 3.76 16.79 -6.84
N TRP A 109 3.46 17.97 -7.40
CA TRP A 109 4.21 18.55 -8.53
C TRP A 109 5.73 18.59 -8.33
N ASN A 110 6.19 18.96 -7.12
CA ASN A 110 7.63 19.02 -6.81
C ASN A 110 8.31 17.64 -6.70
N ALA A 111 7.54 16.55 -6.64
CA ALA A 111 8.06 15.18 -6.65
C ALA A 111 8.17 14.60 -8.07
N LYS A 112 7.89 15.40 -9.11
CA LYS A 112 8.09 15.01 -10.50
C LYS A 112 9.59 14.85 -10.78
N ILE A 113 10.01 13.62 -11.04
CA ILE A 113 11.38 13.28 -11.43
C ILE A 113 11.34 13.03 -12.95
N GLY A 114 11.51 14.10 -13.73
CA GLY A 114 11.42 14.12 -15.20
C GLY A 114 10.25 14.91 -15.74
#